data_AF-A0A550GQY9-F1
#
_entry.id   AF-A0A550GQY9-F1
#
_cell.length_a   1.000
_cell.length_b   1.000
_cell.length_c   1.000
_cell.angle_alpha   90.00
_cell.angle_beta   90.00
_cell.angle_gamma   90.00
#
_symmetry.space_group_name_H-M   'P 1'
#
loop_
_entity.id
_entity.type
_entity.pdbx_description
1 polymer ?
#
loop_
_entity_poly.entity_id
_entity_poly.type
_entity_poly.pdbx_seq_one_letter_code
_entity_poly.pdbx_strand_id
1 'polypeptide(L)'
;MVKFEPIRKNPGELIRSEDWNKIQEDVRDDLAKLEEEIRVLREYIDTMALSVTLTKMESPMGTSYGLNEDVPGEVGNYATTVLGYITRQFVLGVEQMGEICSFGVLDFFDVLYYWSGAQRREKGCLEITLEYVDGTIYTELDLFIHDWTQLQVKGDKNPYIEYLLSPNERVWYKYAFKNP
;
A
#
# COMPACT_ATOMS: atom_id res chain seq x y z
N MET A 1 9.01 -26.88 -7.12
CA MET A 1 9.39 -27.42 -5.79
C MET A 1 9.81 -28.86 -5.98
N VAL A 2 11.05 -29.21 -5.62
CA VAL A 2 11.43 -30.61 -5.45
C VAL A 2 11.18 -30.91 -3.97
N LYS A 3 10.05 -31.54 -3.68
CA LYS A 3 9.68 -31.98 -2.33
C LYS A 3 10.67 -33.09 -1.94
N PHE A 4 11.15 -33.11 -0.70
CA PHE A 4 11.95 -34.24 -0.22
C PHE A 4 11.29 -35.57 -0.59
N GLU A 5 11.99 -36.38 -1.38
CA GLU A 5 11.56 -37.72 -1.76
C GLU A 5 12.39 -38.73 -0.95
N PRO A 6 11.77 -39.44 0.02
CA PRO A 6 12.49 -40.41 0.80
C PRO A 6 13.01 -41.53 -0.09
N ILE A 7 14.29 -41.88 0.07
CA ILE A 7 14.89 -43.03 -0.59
C ILE A 7 14.17 -44.30 -0.11
N ARG A 8 13.40 -44.94 -1.00
CA ARG A 8 12.64 -46.15 -0.68
C ARG A 8 13.56 -47.37 -0.77
N LYS A 9 13.72 -48.09 0.34
CA LYS A 9 14.45 -49.37 0.41
C LYS A 9 13.55 -50.48 0.93
N ASN A 10 13.84 -51.71 0.53
CA ASN A 10 13.11 -52.88 1.03
C ASN A 10 13.53 -53.20 2.47
N PRO A 11 12.64 -53.77 3.30
CA PRO A 11 12.98 -54.19 4.66
C PRO A 11 14.20 -55.14 4.67
N GLY A 12 15.25 -54.79 5.40
CA GLY A 12 16.50 -55.57 5.50
C GLY A 12 17.65 -55.06 4.63
N GLU A 13 17.42 -54.09 3.74
CA GLU A 13 18.50 -53.45 2.98
C GLU A 13 19.26 -52.42 3.84
N LEU A 14 20.59 -52.52 3.84
CA LEU A 14 21.46 -51.57 4.54
C LEU A 14 21.41 -50.18 3.87
N ILE A 15 21.19 -49.14 4.68
CA ILE A 15 21.37 -47.76 4.25
C ILE A 15 22.88 -47.51 4.14
N ARG A 16 23.34 -47.12 2.95
CA ARG A 16 24.75 -46.77 2.74
C ARG A 16 25.01 -45.38 3.33
N SER A 17 26.24 -45.12 3.74
CA SER A 17 26.63 -43.81 4.27
C SER A 17 26.34 -42.65 3.31
N GLU A 18 26.46 -42.90 2.00
CA GLU A 18 26.11 -41.93 0.96
C GLU A 18 24.61 -41.59 0.93
N ASP A 19 23.74 -42.61 1.04
CA ASP A 19 22.28 -42.43 1.11
C ASP A 19 21.89 -41.67 2.39
N TRP A 20 22.55 -41.98 3.50
CA TRP A 20 22.34 -41.31 4.78
C TRP A 20 22.75 -39.83 4.74
N ASN A 21 23.93 -39.54 4.19
CA ASN A 21 24.43 -38.18 4.06
C ASN A 21 23.52 -37.34 3.15
N LYS A 22 23.05 -37.92 2.04
CA LYS A 22 22.11 -37.24 1.14
C LYS A 22 20.79 -36.91 1.83
N ILE A 23 20.22 -37.85 2.59
CA ILE A 23 19.00 -37.60 3.37
C ILE A 23 19.23 -36.46 4.38
N GLN A 24 20.38 -36.43 5.04
CA GLN A 24 20.70 -35.37 6.01
C GLN A 24 20.86 -34.00 5.34
N GLU A 25 21.50 -33.93 4.19
CA GLU A 25 21.65 -32.68 3.42
C GLU A 25 20.30 -32.18 2.90
N ASP A 26 19.51 -33.06 2.27
CA ASP A 26 18.20 -32.69 1.73
C ASP A 26 17.27 -32.19 2.85
N VAL A 27 17.26 -32.85 4.02
CA VAL A 27 16.45 -32.43 5.18
C VAL A 27 16.96 -31.10 5.75
N ARG A 28 18.27 -30.88 5.83
CA ARG A 28 18.85 -29.62 6.32
C ARG A 28 18.48 -28.46 5.41
N ASP A 29 18.56 -28.66 4.10
CA ASP A 29 18.27 -27.61 3.12
C ASP A 29 16.78 -27.27 3.11
N ASP A 30 15.90 -28.26 3.27
CA ASP A 30 14.46 -28.04 3.44
C ASP A 30 14.14 -27.30 4.74
N LEU A 31 14.81 -27.64 5.85
CA LEU A 31 14.66 -26.92 7.12
C LEU A 31 15.12 -25.45 7.02
N ALA A 32 16.28 -25.19 6.41
CA ALA A 32 16.79 -23.83 6.24
C ALA A 32 15.84 -22.97 5.39
N LYS A 33 15.22 -23.54 4.35
CA LYS A 33 14.22 -22.85 3.53
C LYS A 33 12.93 -22.59 4.30
N LEU A 34 12.46 -23.57 5.09
CA LEU A 34 11.28 -23.40 5.93
C LEU A 34 11.49 -22.31 7.00
N GLU A 35 12.68 -22.23 7.59
CA GLU A 35 13.01 -21.16 8.54
C GLU A 35 12.95 -19.78 7.87
N GLU A 36 13.47 -19.66 6.65
CA GLU A 36 13.40 -18.42 5.87
C GLU A 36 11.95 -18.05 5.52
N GLU A 37 11.15 -19.00 5.03
CA GLU A 37 9.74 -18.77 4.73
C GLU A 37 8.96 -18.36 5.98
N ILE A 38 9.20 -19.00 7.13
CA ILE A 38 8.58 -18.65 8.42
C ILE A 38 9.00 -17.24 8.85
N ARG A 39 10.26 -16.85 8.65
CA ARG A 39 10.73 -15.49 8.96
C ARG A 39 10.00 -14.45 8.11
N VAL A 40 9.94 -14.65 6.80
CA VAL A 40 9.24 -13.75 5.87
C VAL A 40 7.74 -13.65 6.22
N LEU A 41 7.11 -14.78 6.54
CA LEU A 41 5.70 -14.79 6.95
C LEU A 41 5.48 -14.08 8.28
N ARG A 42 6.40 -14.20 9.24
CA ARG A 42 6.35 -13.46 10.50
C ARG A 42 6.46 -11.96 10.28
N GLU A 43 7.44 -11.51 9.50
CA GLU A 43 7.58 -10.09 9.13
C GLU A 43 6.30 -9.56 8.45
N TYR A 44 5.70 -10.36 7.55
CA TYR A 44 4.45 -10.01 6.90
C TYR A 44 3.27 -9.92 7.88
N ILE A 45 3.14 -10.87 8.81
CA ILE A 45 2.10 -10.87 9.86
C ILE A 45 2.29 -9.69 10.81
N ASP A 46 3.52 -9.40 11.24
CA ASP A 46 3.83 -8.27 12.13
C ASP A 46 3.47 -6.94 11.45
N THR A 47 3.74 -6.82 10.15
CA THR A 47 3.32 -5.66 9.34
C THR A 47 1.79 -5.54 9.27
N MET A 48 1.08 -6.67 9.12
CA MET A 48 -0.39 -6.68 9.10
C MET A 48 -1.03 -6.43 10.46
N ALA A 49 -0.45 -6.95 11.54
CA ALA A 49 -0.95 -6.80 12.90
C ALA A 49 -0.88 -5.34 13.39
N LEU A 50 0.01 -4.53 12.80
CA LEU A 50 0.19 -3.10 13.09
C LEU A 50 -0.58 -2.18 12.13
N SER A 51 -1.20 -2.71 11.07
CA SER A 51 -1.95 -1.88 10.12
C SER A 51 -3.35 -1.54 10.67
N VAL A 52 -3.45 -0.51 11.50
CA VAL A 52 -4.74 0.09 11.88
C VAL A 52 -5.19 1.03 10.77
N THR A 53 -6.22 0.65 10.02
CA THR A 53 -6.83 1.54 9.03
C THR A 53 -7.71 2.56 9.76
N LEU A 54 -7.23 3.80 9.86
CA LEU A 54 -8.03 4.91 10.38
C LEU A 54 -9.13 5.26 9.37
N THR A 55 -10.37 4.92 9.69
CA THR A 55 -11.53 5.25 8.85
C THR A 55 -12.19 6.54 9.33
N LYS A 56 -12.75 7.32 8.38
CA LYS A 56 -13.50 8.55 8.66
C LYS A 56 -12.69 9.62 9.41
N MET A 57 -11.45 9.84 9.01
CA MET A 57 -10.68 10.95 9.57
C MET A 57 -11.32 12.29 9.20
N GLU A 58 -11.48 13.15 10.20
CA GLU A 58 -11.87 14.54 10.02
C GLU A 58 -10.61 15.40 9.97
N SER A 59 -10.56 16.32 9.02
CA SER A 59 -9.48 17.30 8.90
C SER A 59 -10.02 18.66 9.31
N PRO A 60 -9.29 19.44 10.14
CA PRO A 60 -9.63 20.82 10.42
C PRO A 60 -9.37 21.75 9.22
N MET A 61 -8.66 21.25 8.19
CA MET A 61 -8.27 22.01 7.00
C MET A 61 -8.80 21.36 5.71
N GLY A 62 -8.98 22.18 4.68
CA GLY A 62 -9.54 21.76 3.41
C GLY A 62 -11.04 21.50 3.45
N THR A 63 -11.61 21.27 2.26
CA THR A 63 -13.04 20.95 2.14
C THR A 63 -13.18 19.46 1.82
N SER A 64 -14.04 18.78 2.58
CA SER A 64 -14.32 17.37 2.36
C SER A 64 -15.76 17.15 1.94
N TYR A 65 -15.93 16.28 0.95
CA TYR A 65 -17.23 15.92 0.40
C TYR A 65 -17.46 14.43 0.58
N GLY A 66 -18.72 14.06 0.80
CA GLY A 66 -19.16 12.69 0.63
C GLY A 66 -18.92 12.22 -0.82
N LEU A 67 -18.74 10.93 -1.02
CA LEU A 67 -18.59 10.38 -2.36
C LEU A 67 -19.88 10.51 -3.20
N ASN A 68 -21.04 10.65 -2.54
CA ASN A 68 -22.35 10.87 -3.15
C ASN A 68 -22.72 12.36 -3.27
N GLU A 69 -21.85 13.27 -2.83
CA GLU A 69 -22.07 14.71 -2.89
C GLU A 69 -21.39 15.31 -4.13
N ASP A 70 -22.03 16.32 -4.71
CA ASP A 70 -21.46 17.03 -5.87
C ASP A 70 -20.31 17.94 -5.42
N VAL A 71 -19.12 17.69 -5.99
CA VAL A 71 -17.95 18.52 -5.74
C VAL A 71 -17.90 19.67 -6.74
N PRO A 72 -17.69 20.92 -6.29
CA PRO A 72 -17.50 22.05 -7.18
C PRO A 72 -16.33 21.84 -8.15
N GLY A 73 -16.57 21.99 -9.46
CA GLY A 73 -15.56 21.79 -10.51
C GLY A 73 -15.51 20.37 -11.09
N GLU A 74 -16.31 19.46 -10.53
CA GLU A 74 -16.46 18.12 -11.04
C GLU A 74 -17.76 17.95 -11.84
N VAL A 75 -17.74 17.08 -12.86
CA VAL A 75 -18.88 16.86 -13.78
C VAL A 75 -19.96 15.94 -13.17
N GLY A 76 -19.71 15.38 -11.99
CA GLY A 76 -20.66 14.55 -11.24
C GLY A 76 -20.00 13.82 -10.07
N ASN A 77 -20.81 13.45 -9.08
CA ASN A 77 -20.37 12.66 -7.93
C ASN A 77 -20.18 11.17 -8.25
N TYR A 78 -19.79 10.37 -7.26
CA TYR A 78 -19.52 8.93 -7.42
C TYR A 78 -20.75 8.04 -7.23
N ALA A 79 -21.92 8.62 -6.92
CA ALA A 79 -23.19 7.94 -6.67
C ALA A 79 -23.12 6.79 -5.64
N THR A 80 -22.11 6.81 -4.77
CA THR A 80 -21.91 5.84 -3.69
C THR A 80 -21.47 6.57 -2.43
N THR A 81 -21.74 6.01 -1.26
CA THR A 81 -21.22 6.54 0.01
C THR A 81 -19.84 5.99 0.36
N VAL A 82 -19.45 4.85 -0.23
CA VAL A 82 -18.19 4.14 0.06
C VAL A 82 -17.66 3.49 -1.21
N LEU A 83 -16.35 3.58 -1.44
CA LEU A 83 -15.63 2.87 -2.49
C LEU A 83 -14.38 2.22 -1.89
N GLY A 84 -14.41 0.90 -1.67
CA GLY A 84 -13.35 0.21 -0.93
C GLY A 84 -13.23 0.75 0.50
N TYR A 85 -12.06 1.30 0.85
CA TYR A 85 -11.82 1.99 2.13
C TYR A 85 -12.03 3.52 2.05
N ILE A 86 -12.37 4.05 0.88
CA ILE A 86 -12.58 5.48 0.66
C ILE A 86 -14.02 5.81 1.04
N THR A 87 -14.18 6.78 1.95
CA THR A 87 -15.49 7.22 2.45
C THR A 87 -15.76 8.70 2.23
N ARG A 88 -14.70 9.47 1.97
CA ARG A 88 -14.74 10.92 1.74
C ARG A 88 -13.67 11.28 0.72
N GLN A 89 -13.87 12.40 0.05
CA GLN A 89 -12.88 13.02 -0.82
C GLN A 89 -12.52 14.40 -0.28
N PHE A 90 -11.23 14.72 -0.30
CA PHE A 90 -10.72 16.05 0.01
C PHE A 90 -10.23 16.66 -1.29
N VAL A 91 -10.78 17.82 -1.65
CA VAL A 91 -10.55 18.40 -2.96
C VAL A 91 -10.12 19.86 -2.80
N LEU A 92 -9.09 20.22 -3.55
CA LEU A 92 -8.68 21.60 -3.75
C LEU A 92 -9.36 22.13 -5.02
N GLY A 93 -9.88 23.36 -4.99
CA GLY A 93 -10.58 23.94 -6.12
C GLY A 93 -9.73 23.96 -7.41
N VAL A 94 -10.40 24.00 -8.56
CA VAL A 94 -9.73 24.07 -9.87
C VAL A 94 -8.79 25.27 -9.92
N GLU A 95 -7.53 25.03 -10.30
CA GLU A 95 -6.44 26.04 -10.40
C GLU A 95 -6.00 26.67 -9.06
N GLN A 96 -6.37 26.07 -7.93
CA GLN A 96 -5.88 26.48 -6.62
C GLN A 96 -4.65 25.65 -6.21
N MET A 97 -3.78 26.26 -5.41
CA MET A 97 -2.71 25.59 -4.66
C MET A 97 -2.91 25.90 -3.18
N GLY A 98 -2.81 24.89 -2.32
CA GLY A 98 -3.09 25.02 -0.90
C GLY A 98 -3.25 23.68 -0.20
N GLU A 99 -3.49 23.73 1.10
CA GLU A 99 -3.61 22.54 1.94
C GLU A 99 -4.93 21.80 1.71
N ILE A 100 -4.84 20.51 1.41
CA ILE A 100 -5.97 19.64 1.09
C ILE A 100 -6.60 19.07 2.36
N CYS A 101 -5.77 18.63 3.30
CA CYS A 101 -6.17 18.06 4.58
C CYS A 101 -4.99 18.05 5.54
N SER A 102 -5.29 17.97 6.84
CA SER A 102 -4.34 17.79 7.92
C SER A 102 -4.93 16.80 8.91
N PHE A 103 -4.14 15.82 9.35
CA PHE A 103 -4.59 14.77 10.26
C PHE A 103 -3.61 14.63 11.41
N GLY A 104 -4.13 14.67 12.64
CA GLY A 104 -3.34 14.39 13.84
C GLY A 104 -3.33 12.89 14.12
N VAL A 105 -2.14 12.29 14.10
CA VAL A 105 -1.93 10.87 14.45
C VAL A 105 -1.25 10.82 15.82
N LEU A 106 -1.90 10.17 16.81
CA LEU A 106 -1.37 9.97 18.17
C LEU A 106 -0.64 8.63 18.33
N ASP A 107 -0.19 8.06 17.23
CA ASP A 107 0.45 6.76 17.16
C ASP A 107 1.60 6.80 16.16
N PHE A 108 2.41 5.73 16.16
CA PHE A 108 3.47 5.53 15.19
C PHE A 108 2.90 4.97 13.88
N PHE A 109 3.44 5.43 12.75
CA PHE A 109 3.22 4.77 11.45
C PHE A 109 4.54 4.68 10.66
N ASP A 110 4.77 3.52 10.06
CA ASP A 110 5.89 3.29 9.13
C ASP A 110 5.56 3.73 7.71
N VAL A 111 4.33 3.47 7.28
CA VAL A 111 3.88 3.69 5.90
C VAL A 111 2.48 4.30 5.90
N LEU A 112 2.35 5.43 5.22
CA LEU A 112 1.08 6.07 4.90
C LEU A 112 0.60 5.60 3.53
N TYR A 113 -0.50 4.87 3.52
CA TYR A 113 -1.22 4.60 2.27
C TYR A 113 -2.28 5.66 2.03
N TYR A 114 -2.30 6.24 0.84
CA TYR A 114 -3.28 7.24 0.46
C TYR A 114 -3.78 7.00 -0.97
N TRP A 115 -5.04 7.37 -1.20
CA TRP A 115 -5.68 7.32 -2.50
C TRP A 115 -5.76 8.72 -3.08
N SER A 116 -5.28 8.90 -4.30
CA SER A 116 -5.32 10.20 -4.95
C SER A 116 -5.45 10.10 -6.47
N GLY A 117 -5.85 11.22 -7.08
CA GLY A 117 -5.93 11.38 -8.51
C GLY A 117 -5.90 12.87 -8.86
N ALA A 118 -5.19 13.24 -9.93
CA ALA A 118 -5.07 14.63 -10.35
C ALA A 118 -6.04 14.94 -11.51
N GLN A 119 -6.68 16.11 -11.48
CA GLN A 119 -7.43 16.62 -12.63
C GLN A 119 -6.47 17.42 -13.52
N ARG A 120 -6.11 16.88 -14.68
CA ARG A 120 -5.17 17.44 -15.69
C ARG A 120 -3.68 17.14 -15.44
N ARG A 121 -3.23 16.09 -16.12
CA ARG A 121 -1.83 15.71 -16.41
C ARG A 121 -1.02 15.26 -15.19
N GLU A 122 -0.28 14.21 -15.46
CA GLU A 122 0.89 13.69 -14.75
C GLU A 122 1.88 14.79 -14.34
N LYS A 123 1.70 15.37 -13.14
CA LYS A 123 2.62 16.36 -12.57
C LYS A 123 2.90 16.00 -11.12
N GLY A 124 4.15 16.20 -10.70
CA GLY A 124 4.48 16.30 -9.28
C GLY A 124 3.73 17.49 -8.71
N CYS A 125 2.68 17.24 -7.93
CA CYS A 125 1.79 18.29 -7.44
C CYS A 125 1.31 18.06 -6.01
N LEU A 126 1.58 16.89 -5.45
CA LEU A 126 1.31 16.62 -4.05
C LEU A 126 2.56 16.85 -3.24
N GLU A 127 2.36 17.53 -2.12
CA GLU A 127 3.32 17.67 -1.05
C GLU A 127 2.77 16.93 0.17
N ILE A 128 3.62 16.14 0.83
CA ILE A 128 3.30 15.53 2.11
C ILE A 128 4.27 16.09 3.14
N THR A 129 3.72 16.76 4.15
CA THR A 129 4.47 17.30 5.27
C THR A 129 4.12 16.52 6.53
N LEU A 130 5.14 16.01 7.21
CA LEU A 130 5.07 15.37 8.51
C LEU A 130 5.62 16.33 9.57
N GLU A 131 4.83 16.58 10.59
CA GLU A 131 5.27 17.27 11.81
C GLU A 131 5.34 16.26 12.96
N TYR A 132 6.52 16.08 13.53
CA TYR A 132 6.76 15.14 14.63
C TYR A 132 6.53 15.82 15.99
N VAL A 133 6.29 15.01 17.01
CA VAL A 133 6.01 15.48 18.38
C VAL A 133 7.15 16.32 18.97
N ASP A 134 8.38 16.11 18.52
CA ASP A 134 9.56 16.89 18.93
C ASP A 134 9.69 18.24 18.18
N GLY A 135 8.76 18.55 17.27
CA GLY A 135 8.75 19.75 16.44
C GLY A 135 9.58 19.64 15.17
N THR A 136 10.17 18.48 14.88
CA THR A 136 10.84 18.23 13.60
C THR A 136 9.80 18.25 12.48
N ILE A 137 10.16 18.81 11.32
CA ILE A 137 9.31 18.82 10.14
C ILE A 137 10.05 18.13 9.00
N TYR A 138 9.38 17.19 8.36
CA TYR A 138 9.83 16.58 7.11
C TYR A 138 8.81 16.86 6.02
N THR A 139 9.30 17.27 4.84
CA THR A 139 8.45 17.55 3.69
C THR A 139 8.98 16.82 2.47
N GLU A 140 8.12 16.02 1.86
CA GLU A 140 8.35 15.41 0.55
C GLU A 140 7.60 16.22 -0.51
N LEU A 141 8.35 16.69 -1.51
CA LEU A 141 7.87 17.62 -2.53
C LEU A 141 7.65 16.92 -3.87
N ASP A 142 6.83 17.53 -4.71
CA ASP A 142 6.63 17.13 -6.12
C ASP A 142 6.24 15.65 -6.29
N LEU A 143 5.48 15.09 -5.34
CA LEU A 143 4.97 13.73 -5.45
C LEU A 143 4.05 13.62 -6.67
N PHE A 144 4.42 12.70 -7.53
CA PHE A 144 3.71 12.45 -8.78
C PHE A 144 2.39 11.73 -8.51
N ILE A 145 1.31 12.25 -9.11
CA ILE A 145 -0.01 11.62 -9.07
C ILE A 145 -0.54 11.48 -10.50
N HIS A 146 -1.18 10.34 -10.75
CA HIS A 146 -1.73 10.00 -12.05
C HIS A 146 -3.08 10.69 -12.28
N ASP A 147 -3.40 10.93 -13.55
CA ASP A 147 -4.66 11.55 -13.94
C ASP A 147 -5.84 10.57 -13.71
N TRP A 148 -6.89 11.03 -13.03
CA TRP A 148 -8.04 10.18 -12.66
C TRP A 148 -9.05 9.97 -13.78
N THR A 149 -8.95 10.69 -14.90
CA THR A 149 -9.95 10.63 -15.98
C THR A 149 -9.90 9.34 -16.79
N GLN A 150 -8.76 8.64 -16.77
CA GLN A 150 -8.59 7.35 -17.46
C GLN A 150 -7.48 6.55 -16.78
N LEU A 151 -7.53 5.22 -16.93
CA LEU A 151 -6.51 4.32 -16.36
C LEU A 151 -5.15 4.56 -17.04
N GLN A 152 -4.16 4.90 -16.23
CA GLN A 152 -2.79 5.11 -16.66
C GLN A 152 -1.90 3.90 -16.34
N VAL A 153 -0.89 3.69 -17.18
CA VAL A 153 0.14 2.67 -16.94
C VAL A 153 1.01 3.12 -15.77
N LYS A 154 1.44 2.17 -14.95
CA LYS A 154 2.33 2.41 -13.82
C LYS A 154 3.68 2.93 -14.32
N GLY A 155 4.03 4.17 -13.95
CA GLY A 155 5.34 4.77 -14.23
C GLY A 155 6.39 4.48 -13.16
N ASP A 156 7.60 5.01 -13.36
CA ASP A 156 8.73 4.86 -12.42
C ASP A 156 8.71 5.90 -11.29
N LYS A 157 8.02 7.03 -11.49
CA LYS A 157 7.92 8.13 -10.53
C LYS A 157 6.67 7.98 -9.67
N ASN A 158 6.86 7.80 -8.35
CA ASN A 158 5.79 7.49 -7.39
C ASN A 158 4.81 6.41 -7.91
N PRO A 159 5.29 5.18 -8.16
CA PRO A 159 4.48 4.10 -8.73
C PRO A 159 3.30 3.75 -7.83
N TYR A 160 2.07 3.81 -8.37
CA TYR A 160 0.89 3.36 -7.62
C TYR A 160 0.93 1.85 -7.36
N ILE A 161 0.35 1.41 -6.25
CA ILE A 161 0.31 0.00 -5.83
C ILE A 161 -0.88 -0.72 -6.44
N GLU A 162 -2.05 -0.10 -6.33
CA GLU A 162 -3.33 -0.61 -6.81
C GLU A 162 -4.20 0.54 -7.31
N TYR A 163 -5.23 0.23 -8.10
CA TYR A 163 -6.20 1.19 -8.59
C TYR A 163 -7.63 0.70 -8.36
N LEU A 164 -8.56 1.64 -8.24
CA LEU A 164 -10.00 1.38 -8.15
C LEU A 164 -10.72 2.16 -9.24
N LEU A 165 -11.56 1.45 -10.00
CA LEU A 165 -12.48 2.06 -10.94
C LEU A 165 -13.77 2.40 -10.20
N SER A 166 -14.15 3.67 -10.28
CA SER A 166 -15.35 4.18 -9.64
C SER A 166 -16.55 4.14 -10.59
N PRO A 167 -17.80 4.23 -10.08
CA PRO A 167 -19.01 4.08 -10.89
C PRO A 167 -19.17 5.12 -12.01
N ASN A 168 -18.52 6.27 -11.88
CA ASN A 168 -18.49 7.34 -12.89
C ASN A 168 -17.26 7.25 -13.80
N GLU A 169 -16.67 6.05 -13.94
CA GLU A 169 -15.51 5.70 -14.77
C GLU A 169 -14.19 6.38 -14.37
N ARG A 170 -14.16 7.07 -13.23
CA ARG A 170 -12.93 7.69 -12.73
C ARG A 170 -12.04 6.67 -12.04
N VAL A 171 -10.75 6.94 -12.03
CA VAL A 171 -9.73 6.04 -11.46
C VAL A 171 -9.12 6.65 -10.21
N TRP A 172 -9.14 5.90 -9.11
CA TRP A 172 -8.39 6.20 -7.90
C TRP A 172 -7.13 5.36 -7.88
N TYR A 173 -5.99 5.97 -7.58
CA TYR A 173 -4.70 5.28 -7.46
C TYR A 173 -4.25 5.28 -6.01
N LYS A 174 -3.80 4.13 -5.51
CA LYS A 174 -3.20 4.02 -4.18
C LYS A 174 -1.70 4.19 -4.26
N TYR A 175 -1.17 5.07 -3.43
CA TYR A 175 0.25 5.29 -3.25
C TYR A 175 0.66 4.88 -1.83
N ALA A 176 1.96 4.68 -1.65
CA ALA A 176 2.57 4.48 -0.35
C ALA A 176 3.65 5.54 -0.16
N PHE A 177 3.58 6.20 0.98
CA PHE A 177 4.60 7.10 1.45
C PHE A 177 5.22 6.50 2.71
N LYS A 178 6.54 6.31 2.71
CA LYS A 178 7.25 5.73 3.84
C LYS A 178 7.74 6.86 4.75
N ASN A 179 7.49 6.72 6.04
CA ASN A 179 8.04 7.61 7.06
C ASN A 179 9.59 7.51 7.02
N PRO A 180 10.32 8.62 6.78
CA PRO A 180 11.77 8.62 6.57
C PRO A 180 12.61 8.23 7.79
#